data_AF-A0AA90QFF8-F1
#
_entry.id   AF-A0AA90QFF8-F1
#
_cell.length_a   1.000
_cell.length_b   1.000
_cell.length_c   1.000
_cell.angle_alpha   90.00
_cell.angle_beta   90.00
_cell.angle_gamma   90.00
#
_symmetry.space_group_name_H-M   'P 1'
#
loop_
_entity.id
_entity.type
_entity.pdbx_description
1 polymer ?
#
loop_
_entity_poly.entity_id
_entity_poly.type
_entity_poly.pdbx_seq_one_letter_code
_entity_poly.pdbx_strand_id
1 'polypeptide(L)'
;MPTKKNGKIAMARPTKSDDKKLSKVISFRMQMDVFLEFAKQCSDANLTQSELHRDYVTKNRVEVIARPKASSDAKRAVFLLQKASNNLNQLAHRANADSMNNLVSEETYLAVLDQLKQLNQYMLEQVGEAKNDCRN
;
A
#
# COMPACT_ATOMS: atom_id res chain seq x y z
N MET A 1 -49.62 -34.46 -40.12
CA MET A 1 -48.21 -33.99 -40.18
C MET A 1 -47.83 -33.82 -41.65
N PRO A 2 -47.01 -32.83 -42.08
CA PRO A 2 -45.91 -32.20 -41.35
C PRO A 2 -45.95 -30.64 -41.28
N THR A 3 -45.11 -30.13 -40.39
CA THR A 3 -44.83 -28.73 -40.03
C THR A 3 -43.49 -28.25 -40.59
N LYS A 4 -43.29 -26.95 -40.88
CA LYS A 4 -42.27 -26.07 -40.22
C LYS A 4 -42.07 -24.69 -40.88
N LYS A 5 -42.30 -23.67 -40.05
CA LYS A 5 -41.47 -22.48 -39.74
C LYS A 5 -40.78 -21.71 -40.89
N ASN A 6 -41.33 -20.53 -41.17
CA ASN A 6 -40.72 -19.44 -41.92
C ASN A 6 -39.37 -19.03 -41.32
N GLY A 7 -38.31 -19.16 -42.12
CA GLY A 7 -36.96 -18.73 -41.80
C GLY A 7 -36.82 -17.21 -41.80
N LYS A 8 -36.43 -16.64 -40.66
CA LYS A 8 -35.83 -15.31 -40.60
C LYS A 8 -34.32 -15.49 -40.70
N ILE A 9 -33.72 -15.02 -41.79
CA ILE A 9 -32.26 -14.94 -41.94
C ILE A 9 -31.79 -13.82 -41.01
N ALA A 10 -31.12 -14.19 -39.92
CA ALA A 10 -30.47 -13.22 -39.04
C ALA A 10 -29.22 -12.70 -39.75
N MET A 11 -29.25 -11.46 -40.22
CA MET A 11 -28.07 -10.79 -40.78
C MET A 11 -27.05 -10.58 -39.65
N ALA A 12 -25.91 -11.26 -39.75
CA ALA A 12 -24.81 -11.13 -38.81
C ALA A 12 -24.29 -9.68 -38.80
N ARG A 13 -24.22 -9.10 -37.60
CA ARG A 13 -23.65 -7.78 -37.36
C ARG A 13 -22.20 -7.77 -37.85
N PRO A 14 -21.78 -6.82 -38.71
CA PRO A 14 -20.42 -6.80 -39.24
C PRO A 14 -19.39 -6.72 -38.10
N THR A 15 -18.41 -7.61 -38.15
CA THR A 15 -17.33 -7.74 -37.17
C THR A 15 -16.40 -6.53 -37.29
N LYS A 16 -16.25 -5.75 -36.22
CA LYS A 16 -15.27 -4.65 -36.17
C LYS A 16 -13.84 -5.21 -36.32
N SER A 17 -12.96 -4.49 -37.02
CA SER A 17 -11.56 -4.84 -37.26
C SER A 17 -10.76 -5.01 -35.95
N ASP A 18 -9.72 -5.86 -35.99
CA ASP A 18 -9.01 -6.38 -34.81
C ASP A 18 -8.36 -5.30 -33.94
N ASP A 19 -7.87 -4.21 -34.54
CA ASP A 19 -7.15 -3.14 -33.81
C ASP A 19 -8.02 -2.27 -32.89
N LYS A 20 -9.35 -2.37 -32.97
CA LYS A 20 -10.29 -1.59 -32.14
C LYS A 20 -11.19 -2.46 -31.26
N LYS A 21 -10.87 -3.75 -31.09
CA LYS A 21 -11.65 -4.64 -30.22
C LYS A 21 -11.33 -4.37 -28.75
N LEU A 22 -12.36 -4.03 -27.98
CA LEU A 22 -12.32 -3.94 -26.52
C LEU A 22 -12.15 -5.35 -25.95
N SER A 23 -10.90 -5.78 -25.72
CA SER A 23 -10.55 -7.17 -25.38
C SER A 23 -10.48 -7.46 -23.88
N LYS A 24 -10.36 -6.43 -23.04
CA LYS A 24 -10.23 -6.56 -21.58
C LYS A 24 -11.32 -5.76 -20.87
N VAL A 25 -11.93 -6.39 -19.86
CA VAL A 25 -12.94 -5.79 -18.99
C VAL A 25 -12.29 -5.44 -17.66
N ILE A 26 -12.48 -4.20 -17.20
CA ILE A 26 -12.08 -3.73 -15.88
C ILE A 26 -13.37 -3.46 -15.10
N SER A 27 -13.58 -4.20 -14.01
CA SER A 27 -14.74 -4.04 -13.13
C SER A 27 -14.29 -4.01 -11.68
N PHE A 28 -14.85 -3.10 -10.89
CA PHE A 28 -14.63 -3.04 -9.45
C PHE A 28 -15.95 -2.72 -8.74
N ARG A 29 -16.05 -3.15 -7.49
CA ARG A 29 -17.21 -2.83 -6.64
C ARG A 29 -17.04 -1.42 -6.07
N MET A 30 -18.13 -0.68 -6.01
CA MET A 30 -18.18 0.67 -5.44
C MET A 30 -19.25 0.73 -4.37
N GLN A 31 -19.09 1.65 -3.42
CA GLN A 31 -20.18 2.05 -2.54
C GLN A 31 -21.24 2.82 -3.33
N MET A 32 -22.48 2.76 -2.87
CA MET A 32 -23.63 3.34 -3.58
C MET A 32 -23.48 4.86 -3.76
N ASP A 33 -23.01 5.55 -2.72
CA ASP A 33 -22.88 7.01 -2.73
C ASP A 33 -21.88 7.49 -3.79
N VAL A 34 -20.72 6.81 -3.88
CA VAL A 34 -19.69 7.08 -4.89
C VAL A 34 -20.21 6.77 -6.30
N PHE A 35 -21.06 5.74 -6.45
CA PHE A 35 -21.69 5.43 -7.73
C PHE A 35 -22.68 6.51 -8.17
N LEU A 36 -23.46 7.08 -7.24
CA LEU A 36 -24.40 8.17 -7.55
C LEU A 36 -23.67 9.43 -8.02
N GLU A 37 -22.56 9.79 -7.38
CA GLU A 37 -21.71 10.90 -7.83
C GLU A 37 -21.15 10.66 -9.22
N PHE A 38 -20.65 9.45 -9.49
CA PHE A 38 -20.15 9.07 -10.81
C PHE A 38 -21.25 9.09 -11.87
N ALA A 39 -22.47 8.64 -11.55
CA ALA A 39 -23.62 8.69 -12.45
C ALA A 39 -24.03 10.13 -12.77
N LYS A 40 -23.96 11.04 -11.79
CA LYS A 40 -24.20 12.46 -12.00
C LYS A 40 -23.16 13.07 -12.95
N GLN A 41 -21.88 12.78 -12.75
CA GLN A 41 -20.80 13.22 -13.66
C GLN A 41 -20.99 12.71 -15.09
N CYS A 42 -21.46 11.46 -15.26
CA CYS A 42 -21.81 10.92 -16.58
C CYS A 42 -22.94 11.71 -17.24
N SER A 43 -23.97 12.06 -16.47
CA SER A 43 -25.10 12.87 -16.93
C SER A 43 -24.65 14.28 -17.32
N ASP A 44 -23.87 14.95 -16.47
CA ASP A 44 -23.38 16.31 -16.69
C ASP A 44 -22.44 16.39 -17.91
N ALA A 45 -21.64 15.35 -18.12
CA ALA A 45 -20.73 15.24 -19.27
C ALA A 45 -21.40 14.72 -20.54
N ASN A 46 -22.67 14.27 -20.47
CA ASN A 46 -23.39 13.59 -21.55
C ASN A 46 -22.60 12.42 -22.17
N LEU A 47 -21.92 11.64 -21.32
CA LEU A 47 -21.09 10.50 -21.70
C LEU A 47 -21.61 9.22 -21.04
N THR A 48 -21.41 8.08 -21.70
CA THR A 48 -21.64 6.80 -21.03
C THR A 48 -20.55 6.54 -19.98
N GLN A 49 -20.86 5.74 -18.96
CA GLN A 49 -19.91 5.34 -17.91
C GLN A 49 -18.59 4.79 -18.47
N SER A 50 -18.66 4.00 -19.55
CA SER A 50 -17.49 3.41 -20.20
C SER A 50 -16.65 4.44 -20.96
N GLU A 51 -17.27 5.46 -21.53
CA GLU A 51 -16.58 6.54 -22.24
C GLU A 51 -15.92 7.49 -21.24
N LEU A 52 -16.64 7.90 -20.19
CA LEU A 52 -16.10 8.76 -19.14
C LEU A 52 -14.92 8.10 -18.43
N HIS A 53 -15.04 6.82 -18.07
CA HIS A 53 -13.96 6.09 -17.43
C HIS A 53 -12.75 5.91 -18.34
N ARG A 54 -12.97 5.63 -19.64
CA ARG A 54 -11.87 5.57 -20.62
C ARG A 54 -11.19 6.93 -20.76
N ASP A 55 -11.94 8.02 -20.71
CA ASP A 55 -11.41 9.38 -20.78
C ASP A 55 -10.55 9.70 -19.56
N TYR A 56 -11.00 9.36 -18.35
CA TYR A 56 -10.22 9.52 -17.13
C TYR A 56 -8.90 8.75 -17.16
N VAL A 57 -8.92 7.48 -17.60
CA VAL A 57 -7.73 6.64 -17.72
C VAL A 57 -6.79 7.14 -18.82
N THR A 58 -7.31 7.55 -19.98
CA THR A 58 -6.49 7.93 -21.14
C THR A 58 -5.90 9.33 -21.00
N LYS A 59 -6.69 10.29 -20.49
CA LYS A 59 -6.27 11.68 -20.34
C LYS A 59 -5.55 11.96 -19.01
N ASN A 60 -5.30 10.91 -18.21
CA ASN A 60 -4.58 10.99 -16.94
C ASN A 60 -5.10 12.11 -16.01
N ARG A 61 -6.43 12.30 -16.01
CA ARG A 61 -7.12 13.33 -15.19
C ARG A 61 -7.26 12.93 -13.73
N VAL A 62 -6.80 11.73 -13.37
CA VAL A 62 -6.81 11.21 -12.01
C VAL A 62 -5.42 11.50 -11.44
N GLU A 63 -5.38 12.23 -10.32
CA GLU A 63 -4.15 12.42 -9.57
C GLU A 63 -3.76 11.05 -8.97
N VAL A 64 -2.92 10.30 -9.68
CA VAL A 64 -2.36 9.06 -9.18
C VAL A 64 -1.26 9.44 -8.19
N ILE A 65 -1.64 9.65 -6.93
CA ILE A 65 -0.68 9.75 -5.83
C ILE A 65 -0.04 8.37 -5.68
N ALA A 66 1.07 8.16 -6.38
CA ALA A 66 1.88 6.96 -6.26
C ALA A 66 2.40 6.92 -4.81
N ARG A 67 1.80 6.08 -3.97
CA ARG A 67 2.36 5.82 -2.64
C ARG A 67 3.79 5.31 -2.83
N PRO A 68 4.82 5.99 -2.31
CA PRO A 68 6.18 5.51 -2.42
C PRO A 68 6.21 4.11 -1.83
N LYS A 69 6.55 3.14 -2.69
CA LYS A 69 6.66 1.75 -2.27
C LYS A 69 7.91 1.70 -1.41
N ALA A 70 7.74 1.71 -0.09
CA ALA A 70 8.87 1.61 0.84
C ALA A 70 9.81 0.50 0.35
N SER A 71 11.05 0.86 0.04
CA SER A 71 12.01 -0.05 -0.56
C SER A 71 12.16 -1.29 0.33
N SER A 72 12.47 -2.45 -0.25
CA SER A 72 12.78 -3.66 0.51
C SER A 72 13.83 -3.39 1.60
N ASP A 73 14.74 -2.49 1.30
CA ASP A 73 15.88 -2.15 2.13
C ASP A 73 15.47 -1.32 3.35
N ALA A 74 14.53 -0.37 3.17
CA ALA A 74 13.96 0.39 4.27
C ALA A 74 13.21 -0.52 5.27
N LYS A 75 12.44 -1.49 4.77
CA LYS A 75 11.74 -2.47 5.63
C LYS A 75 12.72 -3.36 6.37
N ARG A 76 13.80 -3.79 5.71
CA ARG A 76 14.85 -4.62 6.31
C ARG A 76 15.63 -3.84 7.37
N ALA A 77 15.94 -2.58 7.13
CA ALA A 77 16.60 -1.71 8.08
C ALA A 77 15.76 -1.55 9.36
N VAL A 78 14.48 -1.21 9.23
CA VAL A 78 13.56 -1.10 10.38
C VAL A 78 13.48 -2.41 11.17
N PHE A 79 13.43 -3.56 10.48
CA PHE A 79 13.42 -4.86 11.14
C PHE A 79 14.70 -5.15 11.93
N LEU A 80 15.87 -4.86 11.35
CA LEU A 80 17.17 -5.06 12.03
C LEU A 80 17.32 -4.13 13.24
N LEU A 81 16.89 -2.87 13.11
CA LEU A 81 16.86 -1.90 14.21
C LEU A 81 15.98 -2.37 15.36
N GLN A 82 14.79 -2.93 15.07
CA GLN A 82 13.92 -3.51 16.09
C GLN A 82 14.60 -4.67 16.84
N LYS A 83 15.33 -5.53 16.13
CA LYS A 83 16.07 -6.65 16.74
C LYS A 83 17.21 -6.15 17.62
N ALA A 84 17.94 -5.13 17.18
CA ALA A 84 18.98 -4.51 17.97
C ALA A 84 18.42 -3.90 19.26
N SER A 85 17.34 -3.12 19.19
CA SER A 85 16.68 -2.52 20.36
C SER A 85 16.25 -3.57 21.40
N ASN A 86 15.64 -4.67 20.97
CA ASN A 86 15.26 -5.76 21.88
C ASN A 86 16.47 -6.42 22.57
N ASN A 87 17.58 -6.59 21.85
CA ASN A 87 18.81 -7.15 22.42
C ASN A 87 19.42 -6.20 23.46
N LEU A 88 19.42 -4.90 23.20
CA LEU A 88 19.88 -3.88 24.17
C LEU A 88 19.03 -3.93 25.45
N ASN A 89 17.71 -4.08 25.31
CA ASN A 89 16.82 -4.17 26.47
C ASN A 89 17.09 -5.44 27.31
N GLN A 90 17.42 -6.56 26.66
CA GLN A 90 17.82 -7.78 27.35
C GLN A 90 19.16 -7.62 28.09
N LEU A 91 20.13 -6.94 27.46
CA LEU A 91 21.41 -6.62 28.11
C LEU A 91 21.21 -5.72 29.33
N ALA A 92 20.33 -4.73 29.24
CA ALA A 92 19.98 -3.89 30.38
C ALA A 92 19.41 -4.73 31.52
N HIS A 93 18.39 -5.56 31.25
CA HIS A 93 17.82 -6.43 32.29
C HIS A 93 18.85 -7.36 32.95
N ARG A 94 19.81 -7.89 32.17
CA ARG A 94 20.88 -8.72 32.72
C ARG A 94 21.87 -7.93 33.57
N ALA A 95 22.26 -6.75 33.12
CA ALA A 95 23.14 -5.86 33.87
C ALA A 95 22.51 -5.46 35.22
N ASN A 96 21.20 -5.17 35.25
CA ASN A 96 20.48 -4.90 36.49
C ASN A 96 20.54 -6.09 37.44
N ALA A 97 20.33 -7.31 36.93
CA ALA A 97 20.36 -8.53 37.73
C ALA A 97 21.77 -8.80 38.30
N ASP A 98 22.82 -8.60 37.50
CA ASP A 98 24.20 -8.82 37.93
C ASP A 98 24.66 -7.77 38.95
N SER A 99 24.20 -6.52 38.85
CA SER A 99 24.42 -5.47 39.86
C SER A 99 23.73 -5.81 41.19
N MET A 100 22.48 -6.27 41.17
CA MET A 100 21.76 -6.71 42.38
C MET A 100 22.43 -7.92 43.07
N ASN A 101 23.19 -8.71 42.33
CA ASN A 101 23.96 -9.84 42.84
C ASN A 101 25.39 -9.47 43.30
N ASN A 102 25.74 -8.17 43.34
CA ASN A 102 27.09 -7.65 43.64
C ASN A 102 28.20 -8.17 42.70
N LEU A 103 27.85 -8.65 41.51
CA LEU A 103 28.81 -9.16 40.52
C LEU A 103 29.46 -8.04 39.70
N VAL A 104 28.86 -6.85 39.69
CA VAL A 104 29.30 -5.67 38.94
C VAL A 104 29.19 -4.46 39.85
N SER A 105 30.20 -3.58 39.84
CA SER A 105 30.14 -2.33 40.61
C SER A 105 29.01 -1.43 40.09
N GLU A 106 28.34 -0.72 40.99
CA GLU A 106 27.23 0.18 40.66
C GLU A 106 27.63 1.22 39.60
N GLU A 107 28.86 1.73 39.67
CA GLU A 107 29.42 2.68 38.70
C GLU A 107 29.55 2.07 37.29
N THR A 108 30.02 0.83 37.19
CA THR A 108 30.14 0.11 35.91
C THR A 108 28.76 -0.19 35.33
N TYR A 109 27.80 -0.55 36.19
CA TYR A 109 26.43 -0.80 35.81
C TYR A 109 25.74 0.47 35.26
N LEU A 110 25.87 1.60 35.96
CA LEU A 110 25.30 2.88 35.54
C LEU A 110 25.89 3.35 34.19
N ALA A 111 27.20 3.19 33.99
CA ALA A 111 27.86 3.54 32.73
C ALA A 111 27.34 2.69 31.55
N VAL A 112 27.19 1.38 31.74
CA VAL A 112 26.64 0.47 30.70
C VAL A 112 25.18 0.79 30.42
N LEU A 113 24.37 1.06 31.45
CA LEU A 113 22.97 1.43 31.30
C LEU A 113 22.80 2.73 30.51
N ASP A 114 23.64 3.73 30.77
CA ASP A 114 23.59 5.00 30.06
C ASP A 114 23.95 4.84 28.58
N GLN A 115 25.01 4.08 28.28
CA GLN A 115 25.40 3.76 26.89
C GLN A 115 24.29 2.99 26.15
N LEU A 116 23.63 2.04 26.82
CA LEU A 116 22.49 1.30 26.26
C LEU A 116 21.30 2.22 25.95
N LYS A 117 20.99 3.17 26.84
CA LYS A 117 19.93 4.16 26.62
C LYS A 117 20.24 5.07 25.44
N GLN A 118 21.46 5.60 25.36
CA GLN A 118 21.90 6.46 24.25
C GLN A 118 21.81 5.73 22.91
N LEU A 119 22.26 4.48 22.84
CA LEU A 119 22.16 3.66 21.62
C LEU A 119 20.70 3.39 21.21
N ASN A 120 19.83 3.08 22.18
CA ASN A 120 18.43 2.83 21.90
C ASN A 120 17.70 4.10 21.41
N GLN A 121 17.99 5.25 22.02
CA GLN A 121 17.46 6.55 21.62
C GLN A 121 17.87 6.90 20.19
N TYR A 122 19.16 6.78 19.87
CA TYR A 122 19.69 7.00 18.52
C TYR A 122 19.00 6.11 17.49
N MET A 123 18.82 4.82 17.80
CA MET A 123 18.11 3.89 16.90
C MET A 123 16.64 4.27 16.67
N LEU A 124 15.93 4.71 17.71
CA LEU A 124 14.54 5.15 17.60
C LEU A 124 14.39 6.42 16.76
N GLU A 125 15.31 7.38 16.92
CA GLU A 125 15.36 8.60 16.10
C GLU A 125 15.55 8.27 14.62
N GLN A 126 16.51 7.41 14.29
CA GLN A 126 16.77 6.99 12.91
C GLN A 126 15.57 6.24 12.27
N VAL A 127 14.80 5.47 13.05
CA VAL A 127 13.54 4.86 12.56
C VAL A 127 12.43 5.90 12.38
N GLY A 128 12.37 6.92 13.24
CA GLY A 128 11.44 8.04 13.13
C GLY A 128 11.66 8.82 11.84
N GLU A 129 12.91 9.19 11.55
CA GLU A 129 13.32 9.86 10.31
C GLU A 129 12.98 9.01 9.08
N ALA A 130 13.36 7.72 9.08
CA ALA A 130 13.05 6.81 7.97
C ALA A 130 11.54 6.62 7.72
N LYS A 131 10.70 6.68 8.75
CA LYS A 131 9.24 6.64 8.61
C LYS A 131 8.65 7.93 8.04
N ASN A 132 9.24 9.07 8.38
CA ASN A 132 8.81 10.37 7.89
C ASN A 132 9.19 10.56 6.41
N ASP A 133 10.37 10.08 6.01
CA ASP A 133 10.81 10.07 4.60
C ASP A 133 9.95 9.17 3.70
N CYS A 134 9.33 8.12 4.26
CA CYS A 134 8.38 7.26 3.53
C CYS A 134 6.95 7.83 3.45
N ARG A 135 6.65 8.94 4.15
CA ARG A 135 5.31 9.56 4.21
C ARG A 135 5.17 10.83 3.36
N ASN A 136 6.28 11.44 2.94
CA ASN A 136 6.32 12.48 1.90
C ASN A 136 6.43 11.85 0.50
#